data_AF-A0A0F8Y871-F1
#
_entry.id   AF-A0A0F8Y871-F1
#
_cell.length_a   1.000
_cell.length_b   1.000
_cell.length_c   1.000
_cell.angle_alpha   90.00
_cell.angle_beta   90.00
_cell.angle_gamma   90.00
#
_symmetry.space_group_name_H-M   'P 1'
#
loop_
_entity.id
_entity.type
_entity.pdbx_description
1 polymer ?
#
loop_
_entity_poly.entity_id
_entity_poly.type
_entity_poly.pdbx_seq_one_letter_code
_entity_poly.pdbx_strand_id
1 'polypeptide(L)' 'MEKWANHLISAIRYSPDHKYITELVQHEDENDSISEGAIVNKLDVTDGIKKGKIYMTIFNSNDNWKIGEKIQVFMV' A
#
# COMPACT_ATOMS: atom_id res chain seq x y z
N MET A 1 14.73 -8.17 -7.44
CA MET A 1 14.54 -7.85 -6.01
C MET A 1 13.92 -9.10 -5.37
N GLU A 2 14.03 -9.27 -4.05
CA GLU A 2 13.16 -10.26 -3.40
C GLU A 2 11.80 -9.61 -3.17
N LYS A 3 10.73 -10.37 -3.39
CA LYS A 3 9.36 -9.92 -3.16
C LYS A 3 9.18 -9.48 -1.71
N TRP A 4 8.76 -8.24 -1.50
CA TRP A 4 8.48 -7.68 -0.18
C TRP A 4 7.06 -7.97 0.29
N ALA A 5 6.07 -7.92 -0.61
CA ALA A 5 4.66 -8.02 -0.25
C ALA A 5 3.79 -8.56 -1.40
N ASN A 6 2.48 -8.67 -1.20
CA ASN A 6 1.55 -8.81 -2.33
C ASN A 6 1.30 -7.46 -2.98
N HIS A 7 1.17 -6.41 -2.17
CA HIS A 7 0.86 -5.06 -2.59
C HIS A 7 1.69 -4.03 -1.81
N LEU A 8 1.99 -2.90 -2.47
CA LEU A 8 2.80 -1.82 -1.93
C LEU A 8 2.00 -0.52 -1.97
N ILE A 9 2.06 0.29 -0.90
CA ILE A 9 1.35 1.57 -0.81
C ILE A 9 2.35 2.73 -0.83
N SER A 10 2.25 3.60 -1.83
CA SER A 10 3.17 4.75 -1.98
C SER A 10 2.58 6.07 -1.49
N ALA A 11 1.26 6.21 -1.50
CA ALA A 11 0.57 7.42 -1.10
C ALA A 11 -0.83 7.13 -0.56
N ILE A 12 -1.35 8.07 0.23
CA ILE A 12 -2.70 8.03 0.80
C ILE A 12 -3.39 9.37 0.60
N ARG A 13 -4.72 9.34 0.52
CA ARG A 13 -5.56 10.52 0.56
C ARG A 13 -6.46 10.47 1.77
N TYR A 14 -6.54 11.60 2.47
CA TYR A 14 -7.48 11.78 3.56
C TYR A 14 -8.79 12.38 3.08
N SER A 15 -9.85 12.15 3.86
CA SER A 15 -11.11 12.88 3.78
C SER A 15 -10.88 14.39 3.92
N PRO A 16 -11.80 15.24 3.44
CA PRO A 16 -11.65 16.69 3.52
C PRO A 16 -11.40 17.23 4.95
N ASP A 17 -11.94 16.54 5.96
CA ASP A 17 -11.73 16.86 7.38
C ASP A 17 -10.48 16.20 8.00
N HIS A 18 -9.66 15.55 7.17
CA HIS A 18 -8.40 14.90 7.54
C HIS A 18 -8.51 13.79 8.60
N LYS A 19 -9.70 13.24 8.82
CA LYS A 19 -9.94 12.23 9.87
C LYS A 19 -9.75 10.79 9.40
N TYR A 20 -10.04 10.51 8.13
CA TYR A 20 -10.04 9.16 7.60
C TYR A 20 -9.26 9.08 6.31
N ILE A 21 -8.53 7.98 6.11
CA ILE A 21 -7.98 7.65 4.80
C ILE A 21 -9.14 7.17 3.93
N THR A 22 -9.29 7.77 2.75
CA THR A 22 -10.32 7.41 1.77
C THR A 22 -9.73 6.56 0.65
N GLU A 23 -8.62 7.02 0.08
CA GLU A 23 -7.99 6.43 -1.10
C GLU A 23 -6.51 6.16 -0.84
N LEU A 24 -5.95 5.14 -1.50
CA LEU A 24 -4.54 4.78 -1.43
C LEU A 24 -4.02 4.52 -2.84
N VAL A 25 -2.75 4.82 -3.08
CA VAL A 25 -2.06 4.41 -4.31
C VAL A 25 -1.41 3.06 -4.05
N GLN A 26 -1.96 2.01 -4.65
CA GLN A 26 -1.52 0.63 -4.55
C GLN A 26 -0.72 0.22 -5.79
N HIS A 27 0.37 -0.50 -5.56
CA HIS A 27 1.16 -1.17 -6.58
C HIS A 27 1.17 -2.68 -6.32
N GLU A 28 1.36 -3.47 -7.36
CA GLU A 28 1.71 -4.89 -7.25
C GLU A 28 3.23 -5.03 -7.14
N ASP A 29 3.66 -5.93 -6.27
CA ASP A 29 5.06 -6.35 -6.14
C ASP A 29 5.30 -7.56 -7.04
N GLU A 30 5.93 -7.29 -8.18
CA GLU A 30 6.20 -8.24 -9.25
C GLU A 30 7.63 -8.80 -9.15
N ASN A 31 8.11 -9.14 -7.94
CA ASN A 31 9.46 -9.67 -7.64
C ASN A 31 10.63 -8.76 -8.07
N ASP A 32 10.80 -8.50 -9.37
CA ASP A 32 11.83 -7.65 -9.95
C ASP A 32 11.34 -6.25 -10.34
N SER A 33 10.02 -6.03 -10.36
CA SER A 33 9.41 -4.74 -10.66
C SER A 33 8.29 -4.39 -9.68
N ILE A 34 7.93 -3.11 -9.71
CA ILE A 34 6.75 -2.57 -9.03
C ILE A 34 5.84 -2.05 -10.12
N SER A 35 4.57 -2.48 -10.12
CA SER A 35 3.60 -2.06 -11.14
C SER A 35 3.34 -0.55 -11.08
N GLU A 36 2.67 -0.02 -12.10
CA GLU A 36 2.08 1.31 -11.98
C GLU A 36 1.10 1.38 -10.80
N GLY A 37 1.00 2.58 -10.20
CA GLY A 37 0.15 2.82 -9.05
C GLY A 37 -1.31 2.97 -9.47
N ALA A 38 -2.19 2.18 -8.87
CA ALA A 38 -3.64 2.28 -9.00
C ALA A 38 -4.25 2.91 -7.74
N ILE A 39 -5.23 3.79 -7.93
CA ILE A 39 -6.01 4.35 -6.81
C ILE A 39 -7.04 3.31 -6.37
N VAL A 40 -7.01 2.94 -5.09
CA VAL A 40 -7.92 1.98 -4.47
C VAL A 40 -8.59 2.57 -3.22
N ASN A 41 -9.76 2.05 -2.84
CA ASN A 41 -10.39 2.47 -1.60
C ASN A 41 -9.72 1.81 -0.40
N LYS A 42 -9.74 2.49 0.76
CA LYS A 42 -9.29 1.91 2.03
C LYS A 42 -9.94 0.58 2.35
N LEU A 43 -11.22 0.40 2.01
CA LEU A 43 -11.96 -0.83 2.28
C LEU A 43 -11.38 -2.02 1.51
N ASP A 44 -10.99 -1.82 0.24
CA ASP A 44 -10.39 -2.88 -0.58
C ASP A 44 -9.06 -3.37 0.02
N VAL A 45 -8.22 -2.43 0.46
CA VAL A 45 -6.95 -2.72 1.14
C VAL A 45 -7.19 -3.47 2.46
N THR A 46 -8.17 -3.01 3.24
CA THR A 46 -8.52 -3.62 4.52
C THR A 46 -9.00 -5.06 4.34
N ASP A 47 -9.85 -5.30 3.35
CA ASP A 47 -10.36 -6.63 3.01
C ASP A 47 -9.26 -7.54 2.46
N GLY A 48 -8.33 -7.00 1.67
CA GLY A 48 -7.13 -7.70 1.22
C GLY A 48 -6.29 -8.20 2.39
N ILE A 49 -5.99 -7.33 3.35
CA ILE A 49 -5.23 -7.67 4.57
C ILE A 49 -5.96 -8.77 5.36
N LYS A 50 -7.27 -8.65 5.55
CA LYS A 50 -8.09 -9.67 6.24
C LYS A 50 -8.09 -11.02 5.51
N LYS A 51 -7.97 -11.02 4.18
CA LYS A 51 -7.84 -12.23 3.35
C LYS A 51 -6.41 -12.78 3.31
N GLY A 52 -5.48 -12.22 4.10
CA GLY A 52 -4.11 -12.71 4.24
C GLY A 52 -3.12 -12.13 3.23
N LYS A 53 -3.51 -11.12 2.45
CA LYS A 53 -2.56 -10.41 1.57
C LYS A 53 -1.63 -9.56 2.43
N ILE A 54 -0.34 -9.57 2.10
CA ILE A 54 0.69 -8.76 2.75
C ILE A 54 0.75 -7.41 2.05
N TYR A 55 0.71 -6.34 2.84
CA TYR A 55 0.85 -4.96 2.38
C TYR A 55 2.02 -4.29 3.10
N MET A 56 2.84 -3.54 2.35
CA MET A 56 3.92 -2.72 2.89
C MET A 56 3.81 -1.30 2.34
N THR A 57 4.31 -0.30 3.08
CA THR A 57 4.50 1.04 2.52
C THR A 57 5.78 1.09 1.70
N ILE A 58 5.82 1.96 0.69
CA ILE A 58 7.02 2.27 -0.08
C ILE A 58 7.15 3.78 -0.22
N PHE A 59 8.38 4.24 -0.43
CA PHE A 59 8.65 5.64 -0.71
C PHE A 59 9.72 5.74 -1.79
N ASN A 60 9.59 6.75 -2.64
CA ASN A 60 10.56 7.01 -3.70
C ASN A 60 11.73 7.82 -3.12
N SER A 61 12.95 7.34 -3.30
CA SER A 61 14.18 7.99 -2.88
C SER A 61 15.18 7.95 -4.03
N ASN A 62 15.42 9.09 -4.68
CA ASN A 62 16.36 9.23 -5.81
C ASN A 62 16.09 8.20 -6.93
N ASP A 63 14.87 8.24 -7.49
CA ASP A 63 14.41 7.38 -8.59
C ASP A 63 14.42 5.88 -8.29
N ASN A 64 14.53 5.51 -7.02
CA ASN A 64 14.47 4.13 -6.56
C ASN A 64 13.44 3.98 -5.45
N TRP A 65 12.65 2.91 -5.54
CA TRP A 65 11.72 2.54 -4.49
C TRP A 65 12.47 1.93 -3.30
N LYS A 66 12.09 2.37 -2.10
CA LYS A 66 12.54 1.79 -0.84
C LYS A 66 11.35 1.25 -0.07
N ILE A 67 11.58 0.10 0.55
CA ILE A 67 10.60 -0.54 1.42
C ILE A 67 10.46 0.25 2.73
N GLY A 68 9.22 0.42 3.17
CA GLY A 68 8.86 0.99 4.45
C GLY A 68 8.33 -0.09 5.40
N GLU A 69 7.25 0.24 6.09
CA GLU A 69 6.68 -0.55 7.18
C GLU A 69 5.54 -1.45 6.71
N LYS A 70 5.31 -2.55 7.44
CA LYS A 70 4.17 -3.45 7.21
C LYS A 70 2.87 -2.78 7.63
N ILE A 71 1.87 -2.84 6.76
CA ILE A 71 0.54 -2.33 7.06
C ILE A 71 -0.25 -3.41 7.82
N GLN A 72 -0.80 -3.03 8.97
CA GLN A 72 -1.64 -3.89 9.81
C GLN A 72 -3.00 -3.24 10.02
N VAL A 73 -4.04 -4.08 10.07
CA VAL A 73 -5.41 -3.66 10.41
C VAL A 73 -5.68 -4.14 11.82
N PHE A 74 -6.05 -3.21 12.70
CA PHE A 74 -6.55 -3.50 14.03
C PHE A 74 -8.08 -3.40 14.00
N MET A 75 -8.76 -4.46 14.43
CA MET A 75 -10.20 -4.43 14.68
C MET A 75 -10.40 -4.13 16.15
N VAL A 76 -11.02 -2.99 16.44
CA VAL A 76 -11.47 -2.58 17.77
C VAL A 76 -12.99 -2.60 17.81
#